data_AF-A0A0C6FFZ3-F1
#
_entry.id   AF-A0A0C6FFZ3-F1
#
_cell.length_a   1.000
_cell.length_b   1.000
_cell.length_c   1.000
_cell.angle_alpha   90.00
_cell.angle_beta   90.00
_cell.angle_gamma   90.00
#
_symmetry.space_group_name_H-M   'P 1'
#
loop_
_entity.id
_entity.type
_entity.pdbx_description
1 polymer ?
#
loop_
_entity_poly.entity_id
_entity_poly.type
_entity_poly.pdbx_seq_one_letter_code
_entity_poly.pdbx_strand_id
1 'polypeptide(L)'
;MIRAFLLAAAGLSLLVLPAAAKPKPKAEAAPASLQASPIGTFGDWNVFAAGEGKARLCYAISQPQVRLPKSLKRDPAYLFVTVRKGEKVNNEVAVMLGFAPKPGSAQATTAAANGAVPSPSAADPSLTIGAARYALVVKGSNAWVQNPADESKVVSEMGRGKKVVVKAVSQRGNASIDEYALDGFGEAMKRTREECK
;
A
#
# COMPACT_ATOMS: atom_id res chain seq x y z
N MET A 1 37.16 -84.07 -34.45
CA MET A 1 36.01 -84.12 -33.51
C MET A 1 35.26 -82.80 -33.64
N ILE A 2 34.04 -82.87 -34.19
CA ILE A 2 33.25 -81.73 -34.64
C ILE A 2 32.55 -81.11 -33.43
N ARG A 3 32.81 -79.82 -33.15
CA ARG A 3 32.02 -79.03 -32.20
C ARG A 3 30.96 -78.25 -32.98
N ALA A 4 29.72 -78.69 -32.83
CA ALA A 4 28.53 -78.01 -33.32
C ALA A 4 28.34 -76.68 -32.57
N PHE A 5 28.25 -75.57 -33.31
CA PHE A 5 27.78 -74.28 -32.79
C PHE A 5 26.26 -74.21 -32.98
N LEU A 6 25.51 -74.27 -31.88
CA LEU A 6 24.09 -73.90 -31.83
C LEU A 6 23.96 -72.39 -31.69
N LEU A 7 23.18 -71.77 -32.59
CA LEU A 7 22.63 -70.43 -32.40
C LEU A 7 21.56 -70.48 -31.29
N ALA A 8 21.66 -69.58 -30.31
CA ALA A 8 20.56 -69.23 -29.42
C ALA A 8 20.36 -67.71 -29.45
N ALA A 9 19.23 -67.28 -30.00
CA ALA A 9 18.76 -65.91 -29.94
C ALA A 9 18.18 -65.64 -28.55
N ALA A 10 18.71 -64.63 -27.85
CA ALA A 10 18.14 -64.14 -26.60
C ALA A 10 17.71 -62.68 -26.81
N GLY A 11 16.39 -62.46 -26.72
CA GLY A 11 15.74 -61.17 -26.94
C GLY A 11 16.12 -60.11 -25.90
N LEU A 12 16.34 -58.90 -26.39
CA LEU A 12 16.57 -57.70 -25.60
C LEU A 12 15.25 -57.26 -24.97
N SER A 13 15.01 -57.65 -23.71
CA SER A 13 13.85 -57.17 -22.94
C SER A 13 14.17 -55.78 -22.38
N LEU A 14 13.54 -54.73 -22.92
CA LEU A 14 13.61 -53.38 -22.37
C LEU A 14 12.91 -53.33 -21.00
N LEU A 15 13.70 -53.16 -19.94
CA LEU A 15 13.19 -52.75 -18.62
C LEU A 15 12.68 -51.31 -18.70
N VAL A 16 11.36 -51.14 -18.71
CA VAL A 16 10.71 -49.84 -18.51
C VAL A 16 10.83 -49.47 -17.03
N LEU A 17 11.65 -48.47 -16.71
CA LEU A 17 11.69 -47.86 -15.39
C LEU A 17 10.38 -47.07 -15.16
N PRO A 18 9.69 -47.23 -14.02
CA PRO A 18 8.56 -46.37 -13.68
C PRO A 18 9.07 -44.95 -13.38
N ALA A 19 8.50 -43.96 -14.05
CA ALA A 19 8.81 -42.55 -13.84
C ALA A 19 8.47 -42.14 -12.40
N ALA A 20 9.45 -41.64 -11.66
CA ALA A 20 9.25 -41.04 -10.35
C ALA A 20 8.34 -39.81 -10.48
N ALA A 21 7.14 -39.87 -9.91
CA ALA A 21 6.22 -38.74 -9.83
C ALA A 21 6.79 -37.67 -8.91
N LYS A 22 7.07 -36.48 -9.46
CA LYS A 22 7.45 -35.30 -8.66
C LYS A 22 6.27 -34.92 -7.74
N PRO A 23 6.49 -34.64 -6.44
CA PRO A 23 5.43 -34.17 -5.57
C PRO A 23 4.88 -32.84 -6.11
N LYS A 24 3.56 -32.79 -6.32
CA LYS A 24 2.85 -31.55 -6.68
C LYS A 24 3.07 -30.52 -5.57
N PRO A 25 3.45 -29.26 -5.89
CA PRO A 25 3.44 -28.18 -4.92
C PRO A 25 2.06 -28.11 -4.26
N LYS A 26 2.00 -28.25 -2.94
CA LYS A 26 0.80 -27.97 -2.16
C LYS A 26 0.44 -26.52 -2.44
N ALA A 27 -0.71 -26.28 -3.05
CA ALA A 27 -1.22 -24.92 -3.26
C ALA A 27 -1.19 -24.19 -1.91
N GLU A 28 -0.36 -23.16 -1.82
CA GLU A 28 -0.37 -22.25 -0.68
C GLU A 28 -1.74 -21.57 -0.70
N ALA A 29 -2.50 -21.72 0.38
CA ALA A 29 -3.80 -21.08 0.49
C ALA A 29 -3.57 -19.57 0.32
N ALA A 30 -4.28 -18.95 -0.63
CA ALA A 30 -4.34 -17.50 -0.70
C ALA A 30 -4.71 -16.96 0.69
N PRO A 31 -4.06 -15.90 1.19
CA PRO A 31 -4.44 -15.34 2.48
C PRO A 31 -5.92 -15.02 2.44
N ALA A 32 -6.65 -15.46 3.47
CA ALA A 32 -8.06 -15.14 3.63
C ALA A 32 -8.21 -13.62 3.45
N SER A 33 -9.02 -13.20 2.49
CA SER A 33 -9.28 -11.79 2.27
C SER A 33 -9.80 -11.22 3.59
N LEU A 34 -9.03 -10.34 4.22
CA LEU A 34 -9.47 -9.57 5.38
C LEU A 34 -10.55 -8.59 4.90
N GLN A 35 -11.78 -9.09 4.76
CA GLN A 35 -12.93 -8.27 4.45
C GLN A 35 -13.13 -7.28 5.60
N ALA A 36 -13.13 -6.00 5.27
CA ALA A 36 -13.32 -4.95 6.25
C ALA A 36 -14.82 -4.73 6.50
N SER A 37 -15.22 -4.74 7.77
CA SER A 37 -16.58 -4.44 8.20
C SER A 37 -16.73 -2.94 8.49
N PRO A 38 -17.82 -2.29 8.04
CA PRO A 38 -18.09 -0.90 8.38
C PRO A 38 -18.40 -0.77 9.88
N ILE A 39 -17.85 0.26 10.51
CA ILE A 39 -17.99 0.54 11.94
C ILE A 39 -18.80 1.82 12.18
N GLY A 40 -18.70 2.80 11.30
CA GLY A 40 -19.49 4.03 11.38
C GLY A 40 -19.01 5.11 10.42
N THR A 41 -19.82 6.16 10.30
CA THR A 41 -19.52 7.36 9.50
C THR A 41 -19.58 8.58 10.39
N PHE A 42 -18.61 9.48 10.25
CA PHE A 42 -18.43 10.68 11.06
C PHE A 42 -18.00 11.82 10.13
N GLY A 43 -18.93 12.73 9.81
CA GLY A 43 -18.70 13.77 8.81
C GLY A 43 -18.28 13.15 7.47
N ASP A 44 -17.12 13.55 6.97
CA ASP A 44 -16.53 13.07 5.72
C ASP A 44 -15.74 11.76 5.84
N TRP A 45 -15.72 11.15 7.04
CA TRP A 45 -14.87 10.00 7.37
C TRP A 45 -15.66 8.74 7.68
N ASN A 46 -15.26 7.63 7.09
CA ASN A 46 -15.80 6.31 7.37
C ASN A 46 -14.78 5.49 8.14
N VAL A 47 -15.24 4.71 9.12
CA VAL A 47 -14.40 3.83 9.92
C VAL A 47 -14.74 2.39 9.56
N PHE A 48 -13.69 1.59 9.35
CA PHE A 48 -13.79 0.17 9.08
C PHE A 48 -12.83 -0.60 9.97
N ALA A 49 -13.10 -1.89 10.14
CA ALA A 49 -12.16 -2.78 10.79
C ALA A 49 -12.17 -4.18 10.17
N ALA A 50 -11.02 -4.83 10.17
CA ALA A 50 -10.80 -6.15 9.61
C ALA A 50 -9.94 -7.01 10.54
N GLY A 51 -10.05 -8.32 10.40
CA GLY A 51 -9.29 -9.28 11.20
C GLY A 51 -9.67 -9.28 12.68
N GLU A 52 -8.97 -10.11 13.45
CA GLU A 52 -9.25 -10.37 14.87
C GLU A 52 -7.95 -10.50 15.67
N GLY A 53 -8.05 -10.38 17.00
CA GLY A 53 -6.91 -10.57 17.90
C GLY A 53 -5.72 -9.67 17.55
N LYS A 54 -4.53 -10.27 17.37
CA LYS A 54 -3.32 -9.53 16.97
C LYS A 54 -3.36 -9.04 15.52
N ALA A 55 -4.14 -9.68 14.65
CA ALA A 55 -4.30 -9.27 13.26
C ALA A 55 -5.36 -8.16 13.08
N ARG A 56 -5.91 -7.63 14.19
CA ARG A 56 -6.91 -6.56 14.16
C ARG A 56 -6.33 -5.29 13.53
N LEU A 57 -7.01 -4.83 12.48
CA LEU A 57 -6.71 -3.65 11.68
C LEU A 57 -7.95 -2.76 11.70
N CYS A 58 -7.80 -1.48 12.06
CA CYS A 58 -8.88 -0.51 12.03
C CYS A 58 -8.40 0.74 11.31
N TYR A 59 -9.24 1.35 10.49
CA TYR A 59 -8.85 2.54 9.76
C TYR A 59 -10.02 3.50 9.56
N ALA A 60 -9.68 4.79 9.60
CA ALA A 60 -10.54 5.87 9.12
C ALA A 60 -10.15 6.18 7.66
N ILE A 61 -11.13 6.38 6.79
CA ILE A 61 -10.93 6.66 5.35
C ILE A 61 -11.84 7.81 4.89
N SER A 62 -11.31 8.68 4.02
CA SER A 62 -12.08 9.73 3.34
C SER A 62 -11.68 9.88 1.87
N GLN A 63 -12.61 10.34 1.04
CA GLN A 63 -12.37 10.75 -0.35
C GLN A 63 -12.13 12.26 -0.40
N PRO A 64 -11.37 12.77 -1.39
CA PRO A 64 -11.18 14.20 -1.53
C PRO A 64 -12.47 14.88 -2.03
N GLN A 65 -12.82 16.01 -1.43
CA GLN A 65 -13.93 16.86 -1.83
C GLN A 65 -13.59 17.69 -3.08
N VAL A 66 -12.30 17.98 -3.28
CA VAL A 66 -11.80 18.71 -4.46
C VAL A 66 -10.71 17.91 -5.14
N ARG A 67 -10.79 17.79 -6.46
CA ARG A 67 -9.78 17.12 -7.30
C ARG A 67 -9.43 17.99 -8.50
N LEU A 68 -8.20 18.49 -8.55
CA LEU A 68 -7.70 19.36 -9.60
C LEU A 68 -6.49 18.77 -10.34
N PRO A 69 -6.30 19.14 -11.62
CA PRO A 69 -7.32 19.73 -12.49
C PRO A 69 -8.46 18.73 -12.74
N LYS A 70 -9.69 19.26 -12.94
CA LYS A 70 -10.90 18.45 -13.13
C LYS A 70 -10.88 17.62 -14.42
N SER A 71 -10.05 18.00 -15.39
CA SER A 71 -9.93 17.34 -16.69
C SER A 71 -9.14 16.03 -16.66
N LEU A 72 -8.36 15.76 -15.62
CA LEU A 72 -7.58 14.52 -15.55
C LEU A 72 -8.48 13.34 -15.20
N LYS A 73 -8.51 12.35 -16.10
CA LYS A 73 -9.08 11.03 -15.82
C LYS A 73 -8.10 10.24 -14.95
N ARG A 74 -8.53 9.89 -13.74
CA ARG A 74 -7.75 9.16 -12.73
C ARG A 74 -8.68 8.34 -11.84
N ASP A 75 -8.17 7.27 -11.26
CA ASP A 75 -8.95 6.42 -10.37
C ASP A 75 -9.34 7.20 -9.10
N PRO A 76 -10.34 6.70 -8.33
CA PRO A 76 -10.67 7.27 -7.03
C PRO A 76 -9.44 7.37 -6.12
N ALA A 77 -9.38 8.45 -5.35
CA ALA A 77 -8.35 8.65 -4.35
C ALA A 77 -8.95 8.61 -2.95
N TYR A 78 -8.12 8.21 -1.99
CA TYR A 78 -8.51 8.02 -0.61
C TYR A 78 -7.37 8.41 0.31
N LEU A 79 -7.69 9.04 1.43
CA LEU A 79 -6.78 9.28 2.55
C LEU A 79 -7.18 8.34 3.68
N PHE A 80 -6.20 7.65 4.25
CA PHE A 80 -6.36 6.68 5.31
C PHE A 80 -5.57 7.10 6.54
N VAL A 81 -6.11 6.79 7.72
CA VAL A 81 -5.35 6.73 8.96
C VAL A 81 -5.62 5.39 9.62
N THR A 82 -4.57 4.58 9.73
CA THR A 82 -4.66 3.18 10.11
C THR A 82 -4.07 2.90 11.50
N VAL A 83 -4.71 2.01 12.24
CA VAL A 83 -4.23 1.42 13.50
C VAL A 83 -4.08 -0.09 13.29
N ARG A 84 -2.90 -0.65 13.58
CA ARG A 84 -2.62 -2.10 13.54
C ARG A 84 -2.25 -2.59 14.93
N LYS A 85 -3.13 -3.41 15.52
CA LYS A 85 -3.03 -3.83 16.92
C LYS A 85 -1.77 -4.65 17.21
N GLY A 86 -1.54 -5.72 16.46
CA GLY A 86 -0.40 -6.62 16.68
C GLY A 86 0.95 -5.98 16.39
N GLU A 87 0.99 -5.05 15.44
CA GLU A 87 2.21 -4.32 15.03
C GLU A 87 2.48 -3.08 15.88
N LYS A 88 1.56 -2.73 16.80
CA LYS A 88 1.64 -1.52 17.64
C LYS A 88 1.75 -0.23 16.81
N VAL A 89 1.18 -0.22 15.61
CA VAL A 89 1.07 0.98 14.77
C VAL A 89 -0.19 1.72 15.20
N ASN A 90 -0.01 2.93 15.75
CA ASN A 90 -1.13 3.75 16.23
C ASN A 90 -1.60 4.79 15.21
N ASN A 91 -0.75 5.12 14.24
CA ASN A 91 -1.05 6.03 13.15
C ASN A 91 -0.18 5.59 11.96
N GLU A 92 -0.80 5.17 10.87
CA GLU A 92 -0.18 5.14 9.55
C GLU A 92 -1.06 5.97 8.62
N VAL A 93 -0.53 7.10 8.19
CA VAL A 93 -1.19 7.99 7.23
C VAL A 93 -0.77 7.60 5.82
N ALA A 94 -1.75 7.19 5.02
CA ALA A 94 -1.52 6.75 3.65
C ALA A 94 -2.53 7.40 2.70
N VAL A 95 -2.10 7.61 1.46
CA VAL A 95 -2.93 8.14 0.38
C VAL A 95 -2.91 7.17 -0.79
N MET A 96 -4.07 6.73 -1.25
CA MET A 96 -4.24 6.21 -2.60
C MET A 96 -4.47 7.39 -3.53
N LEU A 97 -3.54 7.66 -4.45
CA LEU A 97 -3.61 8.84 -5.34
C LEU A 97 -4.51 8.62 -6.56
N GLY A 98 -4.78 7.36 -6.90
CA GLY A 98 -5.54 6.97 -8.09
C GLY A 98 -4.74 7.09 -9.40
N PHE A 99 -3.41 7.23 -9.30
CA PHE A 99 -2.45 7.18 -10.41
C PHE A 99 -1.04 6.97 -9.85
N ALA A 100 -0.10 6.54 -10.69
CA ALA A 100 1.32 6.45 -10.32
C ALA A 100 2.01 7.83 -10.36
N PRO A 101 2.49 8.37 -9.22
CA PRO A 101 3.22 9.63 -9.17
C PRO A 101 4.71 9.43 -9.48
N LYS A 102 5.41 10.52 -9.79
CA LYS A 102 6.87 10.60 -9.72
C LYS A 102 7.31 10.50 -8.25
N PRO A 103 8.41 9.78 -7.95
CA PRO A 103 8.97 9.77 -6.61
C PRO A 103 9.46 11.18 -6.23
N GLY A 104 9.39 11.51 -4.94
CA GLY A 104 9.97 12.75 -4.41
C GLY A 104 11.49 12.74 -4.55
N SER A 105 12.10 13.92 -4.54
CA SER A 105 13.55 14.08 -4.74
C SER A 105 14.39 13.24 -3.76
N ALA A 106 13.97 13.17 -2.49
CA ALA A 106 14.61 12.36 -1.46
C ALA A 106 14.47 10.84 -1.64
N GLN A 107 13.49 10.39 -2.43
CA GLN A 107 13.28 8.98 -2.76
C GLN A 107 13.98 8.58 -4.06
N ALA A 108 14.18 9.52 -4.98
CA ALA A 108 14.79 9.28 -6.30
C ALA A 108 16.32 9.05 -6.26
N THR A 109 16.90 8.75 -5.10
CA THR A 109 18.36 8.73 -4.83
C THR A 109 19.15 7.63 -5.55
N THR A 110 18.52 6.82 -6.41
CA THR A 110 19.24 6.02 -7.41
C THR A 110 19.77 6.86 -8.59
N ALA A 111 19.47 8.17 -8.67
CA ALA A 111 19.85 9.03 -9.79
C ALA A 111 20.96 10.08 -9.52
N ALA A 112 21.38 10.30 -8.27
CA ALA A 112 22.42 11.28 -7.96
C ALA A 112 23.78 10.60 -7.81
N ALA A 113 24.66 10.79 -8.81
CA ALA A 113 25.99 10.19 -8.91
C ALA A 113 26.93 10.46 -7.70
N ASN A 114 26.56 11.39 -6.80
CA ASN A 114 27.41 11.87 -5.71
C ASN A 114 26.80 11.65 -4.31
N GLY A 115 25.71 10.88 -4.17
CA GLY A 115 25.08 10.60 -2.87
C GLY A 115 24.38 11.80 -2.20
N ALA A 116 24.30 12.94 -2.88
CA ALA A 116 23.58 14.11 -2.40
C ALA A 116 22.06 13.88 -2.49
N VAL A 117 21.36 14.06 -1.36
CA VAL A 117 19.90 14.12 -1.32
C VAL A 117 19.48 15.47 -1.92
N PRO A 118 18.77 15.52 -3.06
CA PRO A 118 18.36 16.78 -3.63
C PRO A 118 17.36 17.48 -2.69
N SER A 119 17.38 18.81 -2.69
CA SER A 119 16.45 19.61 -1.89
C SER A 119 14.99 19.31 -2.29
N PRO A 120 14.02 19.38 -1.37
CA PRO A 120 12.61 19.18 -1.70
C PRO A 120 12.15 20.12 -2.80
N SER A 121 11.50 19.58 -3.83
CA SER A 121 10.96 20.35 -4.94
C SER A 121 9.45 20.62 -4.77
N ALA A 122 8.94 21.65 -5.46
CA ALA A 122 7.50 21.89 -5.52
C ALA A 122 6.72 20.75 -6.20
N ALA A 123 7.40 19.92 -6.99
CA ALA A 123 6.83 18.74 -7.66
C ALA A 123 6.81 17.50 -6.76
N ASP A 124 7.46 17.54 -5.60
CA ASP A 124 7.53 16.38 -4.70
C ASP A 124 6.14 16.06 -4.11
N PRO A 125 5.77 14.77 -4.05
CA PRO A 125 4.58 14.31 -3.37
C PRO A 125 4.54 14.82 -1.92
N SER A 126 3.41 15.38 -1.52
CA SER A 126 3.30 16.06 -0.22
C SER A 126 1.88 16.10 0.32
N LEU A 127 1.79 16.17 1.64
CA LEU A 127 0.58 16.40 2.42
C LEU A 127 0.73 17.72 3.20
N THR A 128 -0.26 18.61 3.13
CA THR A 128 -0.23 19.93 3.78
C THR A 128 -1.48 20.13 4.64
N ILE A 129 -1.29 20.64 5.86
CA ILE A 129 -2.34 21.00 6.82
C ILE A 129 -2.01 22.38 7.38
N GLY A 130 -2.82 23.40 7.08
CA GLY A 130 -2.48 24.77 7.41
C GLY A 130 -1.12 25.17 6.80
N ALA A 131 -0.18 25.62 7.65
CA ALA A 131 1.18 25.94 7.25
C ALA A 131 2.14 24.74 7.25
N ALA A 132 1.75 23.61 7.86
CA ALA A 132 2.59 22.43 7.96
C ALA A 132 2.59 21.64 6.65
N ARG A 133 3.78 21.21 6.20
CA ARG A 133 3.99 20.40 5.00
C ARG A 133 4.81 19.17 5.35
N TYR A 134 4.36 18.01 4.89
CA TYR A 134 4.98 16.71 5.09
C TYR A 134 5.29 16.10 3.72
N ALA A 135 6.52 15.62 3.54
CA ALA A 135 6.91 14.89 2.34
C ALA A 135 6.26 13.51 2.33
N LEU A 136 5.91 13.01 1.14
CA LEU A 136 5.37 11.67 0.97
C LEU A 136 6.35 10.80 0.17
N VAL A 137 6.53 9.57 0.65
CA VAL A 137 7.19 8.49 -0.09
C VAL A 137 6.15 7.73 -0.91
N VAL A 138 6.44 7.36 -2.15
CA VAL A 138 5.45 6.76 -3.07
C VAL A 138 5.84 5.36 -3.54
N LYS A 139 4.85 4.50 -3.76
CA LYS A 139 5.03 3.17 -4.37
C LYS A 139 3.74 2.77 -5.10
N GLY A 140 3.86 2.46 -6.39
CA GLY A 140 2.68 2.25 -7.24
C GLY A 140 1.82 3.50 -7.28
N SER A 141 0.54 3.40 -6.93
CA SER A 141 -0.39 4.53 -6.82
C SER A 141 -0.57 5.05 -5.39
N ASN A 142 0.23 4.56 -4.45
CA ASN A 142 0.10 4.85 -3.02
C ASN A 142 1.23 5.76 -2.54
N ALA A 143 0.95 6.54 -1.50
CA ALA A 143 1.88 7.43 -0.85
C ALA A 143 1.73 7.36 0.67
N TRP A 144 2.83 7.48 1.41
CA TRP A 144 2.86 7.48 2.88
C TRP A 144 3.67 8.66 3.38
N VAL A 145 3.45 9.09 4.62
CA VAL A 145 4.32 10.09 5.26
C VAL A 145 5.75 9.56 5.24
N GLN A 146 6.67 10.33 4.65
CA GLN A 146 8.03 9.85 4.38
C GLN A 146 8.80 9.56 5.68
N ASN A 147 8.58 10.37 6.71
CA ASN A 147 9.22 10.22 8.00
C ASN A 147 8.21 9.66 9.03
N PRO A 148 8.37 8.40 9.47
CA PRO A 148 7.46 7.79 10.44
C PRO A 148 7.33 8.55 11.77
N ALA A 149 8.35 9.34 12.16
CA ALA A 149 8.28 10.16 13.36
C ALA A 149 7.25 11.30 13.27
N ASP A 150 6.87 11.71 12.05
CA ASP A 150 5.89 12.77 11.82
C ASP A 150 4.44 12.26 11.89
N GLU A 151 4.19 10.95 11.82
CA GLU A 151 2.83 10.35 11.76
C GLU A 151 1.89 10.86 12.86
N SER A 152 2.37 10.86 14.11
CA SER A 152 1.56 11.33 15.25
C SER A 152 1.29 12.83 15.18
N LYS A 153 2.25 13.61 14.65
CA LYS A 153 2.09 15.04 14.45
C LYS A 153 1.08 15.32 13.34
N VAL A 154 1.18 14.62 12.21
CA VAL A 154 0.22 14.71 11.10
C VAL A 154 -1.20 14.45 11.59
N VAL A 155 -1.44 13.36 12.32
CA VAL A 155 -2.77 13.04 12.87
C VAL A 155 -3.25 14.09 13.89
N SER A 156 -2.34 14.64 14.70
CA SER A 156 -2.70 15.71 15.65
C SER A 156 -3.12 17.00 14.93
N GLU A 157 -2.40 17.38 13.87
CA GLU A 157 -2.74 18.53 13.03
C GLU A 157 -4.04 18.29 12.27
N MET A 158 -4.28 17.08 11.75
CA MET A 158 -5.56 16.71 11.13
C MET A 158 -6.73 16.83 12.12
N GLY A 159 -6.52 16.48 13.40
CA GLY A 159 -7.53 16.64 14.45
C GLY A 159 -7.91 18.09 14.77
N ARG A 160 -7.10 19.07 14.37
CA ARG A 160 -7.32 20.51 14.60
C ARG A 160 -7.56 21.30 13.32
N GLY A 161 -7.19 20.73 12.18
CA GLY A 161 -7.28 21.35 10.87
C GLY A 161 -8.68 21.26 10.27
N LYS A 162 -8.90 22.03 9.20
CA LYS A 162 -10.17 22.00 8.44
C LYS A 162 -10.10 21.17 7.18
N LYS A 163 -8.90 21.07 6.59
CA LYS A 163 -8.63 20.28 5.40
C LYS A 163 -7.19 19.80 5.33
N VAL A 164 -6.98 18.71 4.59
CA VAL A 164 -5.68 18.23 4.11
C VAL A 164 -5.59 18.52 2.62
N VAL A 165 -4.45 19.03 2.16
CA VAL A 165 -4.15 19.17 0.73
C VAL A 165 -3.03 18.21 0.35
N VAL A 166 -3.31 17.30 -0.57
CA VAL A 166 -2.33 16.39 -1.14
C VAL A 166 -1.94 16.86 -2.54
N LYS A 167 -0.64 16.98 -2.79
CA LYS A 167 -0.09 17.31 -4.11
C LYS A 167 0.85 16.22 -4.58
N ALA A 168 0.77 15.88 -5.85
CA ALA A 168 1.70 14.98 -6.52
C ALA A 168 1.74 15.28 -8.03
N VAL A 169 2.78 14.82 -8.71
CA VAL A 169 2.90 14.89 -10.17
C VAL A 169 2.90 13.47 -10.72
N SER A 170 2.01 13.17 -11.66
CA SER A 170 1.99 11.87 -12.33
C SER A 170 3.28 11.60 -13.11
N GLN A 171 3.56 10.33 -13.42
CA GLN A 171 4.67 9.96 -14.31
C GLN A 171 4.65 10.72 -15.65
N ARG A 172 3.46 11.07 -16.16
CA ARG A 172 3.26 11.86 -17.39
C ARG A 172 3.43 13.37 -17.22
N GLY A 173 3.81 13.85 -16.04
CA GLY A 173 4.05 15.28 -15.79
C GLY A 173 2.81 16.10 -15.41
N ASN A 174 1.62 15.50 -15.35
CA ASN A 174 0.43 16.20 -14.88
C ASN A 174 0.48 16.41 -13.36
N ALA A 175 0.41 17.67 -12.91
CA ALA A 175 0.24 17.99 -11.49
C ALA A 175 -1.19 17.70 -11.04
N SER A 176 -1.33 17.19 -9.82
CA SER A 176 -2.62 16.98 -9.15
C SER A 176 -2.66 17.69 -7.80
N ILE A 177 -3.85 18.15 -7.44
CA ILE A 177 -4.18 18.65 -6.10
C ILE A 177 -5.48 17.97 -5.69
N ASP A 178 -5.45 17.24 -4.59
CA ASP A 178 -6.63 16.65 -3.97
C ASP A 178 -6.80 17.30 -2.58
N GLU A 179 -8.00 17.82 -2.27
CA GLU A 179 -8.31 18.39 -0.95
C GLU A 179 -9.34 17.52 -0.23
N TYR A 180 -9.01 17.13 1.01
CA TYR A 180 -9.85 16.32 1.89
C TYR A 180 -10.36 17.20 3.02
N ALA A 181 -11.66 17.17 3.27
CA ALA A 181 -12.23 17.82 4.45
C ALA A 181 -11.89 17.02 5.71
N LEU A 182 -11.70 17.73 6.83
CA LEU A 182 -11.41 17.14 8.13
C LEU A 182 -12.61 17.13 9.08
N ASP A 183 -13.80 17.47 8.58
CA ASP A 183 -15.04 17.39 9.34
C ASP A 183 -15.30 15.93 9.79
N GLY A 184 -15.51 15.73 11.08
CA GLY A 184 -15.70 14.41 11.69
C GLY A 184 -14.44 13.55 11.85
N PHE A 185 -13.25 14.04 11.48
CA PHE A 185 -12.01 13.26 11.58
C PHE A 185 -11.66 12.87 13.02
N GLY A 186 -11.84 13.79 13.98
CA GLY A 186 -11.53 13.55 15.39
C GLY A 186 -12.36 12.42 15.98
N GLU A 187 -13.67 12.44 15.72
CA GLU A 187 -14.62 11.41 16.13
C GLU A 187 -14.33 10.07 15.45
N ALA A 188 -14.05 10.08 14.14
CA ALA A 188 -13.66 8.90 13.39
C ALA A 188 -12.41 8.25 14.00
N MET A 189 -11.38 9.03 14.33
CA MET A 189 -10.16 8.52 14.93
C MET A 189 -10.34 8.04 16.37
N LYS A 190 -11.23 8.69 17.15
CA LYS A 190 -11.63 8.16 18.46
C LYS A 190 -12.25 6.77 18.31
N ARG A 191 -13.23 6.62 17.42
CA ARG A 191 -13.90 5.33 17.16
C ARG A 191 -12.93 4.27 16.63
N THR A 192 -12.04 4.65 15.70
CA THR A 192 -11.02 3.76 15.14
C THR A 192 -10.11 3.17 16.21
N ARG A 193 -9.64 4.01 17.14
CA ARG A 193 -8.79 3.54 18.24
C ARG A 193 -9.55 2.66 19.22
N GLU A 194 -10.79 3.01 19.56
CA GLU A 194 -11.65 2.19 20.41
C GLU A 194 -11.86 0.78 19.86
N GLU A 195 -12.05 0.67 18.55
CA GLU A 195 -12.23 -0.61 17.86
C GLU A 195 -10.96 -1.48 17.82
N CYS A 196 -9.78 -0.85 17.95
CA CYS A 196 -8.47 -1.50 17.89
C CYS A 196 -7.71 -1.54 19.23
N LYS A 197 -8.39 -1.30 20.36
CA LYS A 197 -7.82 -1.49 21.70
C LYS A 197 -7.43 -2.96 21.93
#